data_AF-A0A9D7U7U4-F1
#
_entry.id   AF-A0A9D7U7U4-F1
#
_cell.length_a   1.000
_cell.length_b   1.000
_cell.length_c   1.000
_cell.angle_alpha   90.00
_cell.angle_beta   90.00
_cell.angle_gamma   90.00
#
_symmetry.space_group_name_H-M   'P 1'
#
loop_
_entity.id
_entity.type
_entity.pdbx_description
1 polymer ?
#
loop_
_entity_poly.entity_id
_entity_poly.type
_entity_poly.pdbx_seq_one_letter_code
_entity_poly.pdbx_strand_id
1 'polypeptide(L)' 'MPLPTLRLLPNLATGSVRVETGGAEIATVNVVDILGKVLDVPRSGATLDTSMLPAGMYVVMARVNNAVMSAMLMICNP' A
#
# COMPACT_ATOMS: atom_id res chain seq x y z
N MET A 1 -8.85 13.35 18.67
CA MET A 1 -9.28 12.68 17.41
C MET A 1 -8.31 11.53 17.18
N PRO A 2 -8.77 10.30 16.86
CA PRO A 2 -7.85 9.23 16.51
C PRO A 2 -7.04 9.64 15.28
N LEU A 3 -5.72 9.43 15.32
CA LEU A 3 -4.89 9.61 14.14
C LEU A 3 -5.39 8.65 13.06
N PRO A 4 -5.53 9.09 11.80
CA PRO A 4 -5.83 8.16 10.72
C PRO A 4 -4.79 7.03 10.76
N THR A 5 -5.21 5.80 10.50
CA THR A 5 -4.30 4.66 10.46
C THR A 5 -4.37 4.09 9.06
N LEU A 6 -3.22 3.87 8.44
CA LEU A 6 -3.16 3.21 7.15
C LEU A 6 -3.45 1.72 7.35
N ARG A 7 -4.48 1.22 6.69
CA ARG A 7 -4.84 -0.20 6.68
C ARG A 7 -4.61 -0.76 5.29
N LEU A 8 -4.00 -1.93 5.24
CA LEU A 8 -3.81 -2.69 4.02
C LEU A 8 -4.73 -3.92 4.07
N LEU A 9 -5.56 -4.08 3.05
CA LEU A 9 -6.48 -5.19 2.89
C LEU A 9 -6.03 -6.02 1.67
N PRO A 10 -5.12 -6.99 1.87
CA PRO A 10 -4.65 -7.85 0.79
C PRO A 10 -5.75 -8.83 0.34
N ASN A 11 -5.90 -8.97 -0.96
CA ASN A 11 -6.68 -10.01 -1.62
C ASN A 11 -5.73 -11.00 -2.29
N LEU A 12 -5.52 -12.13 -1.63
CA LEU A 12 -4.60 -13.17 -2.10
C LEU A 12 -5.10 -13.87 -3.38
N ALA A 13 -6.41 -13.85 -3.66
CA ALA A 13 -6.96 -14.49 -4.85
C ALA A 13 -6.66 -13.70 -6.14
N THR A 14 -6.53 -12.37 -6.04
CA THR A 14 -6.29 -11.49 -7.19
C THR A 14 -4.91 -10.85 -7.18
N GLY A 15 -4.12 -11.06 -6.12
CA GLY A 15 -2.85 -10.39 -5.93
C GLY A 15 -2.98 -8.87 -5.78
N SER A 16 -4.12 -8.37 -5.30
CA SER A 16 -4.36 -6.93 -5.16
C SER A 16 -4.42 -6.51 -3.70
N VAL A 17 -4.02 -5.28 -3.38
CA VAL A 17 -4.07 -4.74 -2.01
C VAL A 17 -4.86 -3.45 -2.01
N ARG A 18 -5.96 -3.42 -1.24
CA ARG A 18 -6.71 -2.18 -1.02
C ARG A 18 -6.11 -1.40 0.14
N VAL A 19 -5.93 -0.11 -0.06
CA VAL A 19 -5.41 0.84 0.93
C VAL A 19 -6.57 1.64 1.50
N GLU A 20 -6.69 1.66 2.83
CA GLU A 20 -7.73 2.41 3.52
C GLU A 20 -7.16 3.31 4.61
N THR A 21 -7.75 4.48 4.78
CA THR A 21 -7.25 5.56 5.64
C THR A 21 -8.36 6.10 6.53
N GLY A 22 -9.11 5.23 7.20
CA GLY A 22 -10.07 5.61 8.26
C GLY A 22 -11.08 6.73 7.92
N GLY A 23 -11.37 6.96 6.63
CA GLY A 23 -12.25 8.03 6.15
C GLY A 23 -11.57 9.29 5.60
N ALA A 24 -10.23 9.36 5.60
CA ALA A 24 -9.48 10.46 4.98
C ALA A 24 -9.14 10.17 3.52
N GLU A 25 -9.10 11.21 2.68
CA GLU A 25 -8.79 11.07 1.25
C GLU A 25 -7.30 10.78 1.01
N ILE A 26 -7.02 9.85 0.10
CA ILE A 26 -5.66 9.46 -0.29
C ILE A 26 -5.26 10.23 -1.54
N ALA A 27 -4.28 11.12 -1.40
CA ALA A 27 -3.77 11.90 -2.53
C ALA A 27 -2.83 11.06 -3.42
N THR A 28 -1.91 10.32 -2.80
CA THR A 28 -0.93 9.47 -3.51
C THR A 28 -0.63 8.21 -2.71
N VAL A 29 -0.36 7.12 -3.41
CA VAL A 29 0.13 5.86 -2.82
C VAL A 29 1.38 5.42 -3.58
N ASN A 30 2.44 5.13 -2.84
CA ASN A 30 3.69 4.59 -3.36
C ASN A 30 3.99 3.28 -2.66
N VAL A 31 4.57 2.34 -3.40
CA VAL A 31 5.14 1.11 -2.85
C VAL A 31 6.64 1.24 -2.87
N VAL A 32 7.29 0.93 -1.76
CA VAL A 32 8.74 1.06 -1.58
C VAL A 32 9.29 -0.30 -1.17
N ASP A 33 10.37 -0.74 -1.80
CA ASP A 33 11.06 -1.97 -1.38
C ASP A 33 11.91 -1.75 -0.11
N ILE A 34 12.49 -2.83 0.40
CA ILE A 34 13.36 -2.79 1.60
C ILE A 34 14.63 -1.95 1.41
N LEU A 35 15.02 -1.66 0.16
CA LEU A 35 16.18 -0.85 -0.17
C LEU A 35 15.82 0.64 -0.32
N GLY A 36 14.55 0.99 -0.14
CA GLY A 36 14.06 2.36 -0.27
C GLY A 36 13.72 2.77 -1.71
N LYS A 37 13.72 1.84 -2.66
CA LYS A 37 13.36 2.12 -4.05
C LYS A 37 11.84 2.18 -4.19
N VAL A 38 11.34 3.27 -4.76
CA VAL A 38 9.94 3.38 -5.17
C VAL A 38 9.68 2.48 -6.37
N LEU A 39 8.72 1.58 -6.24
CA LEU A 39 8.28 0.68 -7.28
C LEU A 39 7.08 1.27 -8.01
N ASP A 40 7.08 1.15 -9.33
CA ASP A 40 5.90 1.46 -10.14
C ASP A 40 4.95 0.27 -10.05
N VAL A 41 3.83 0.48 -9.37
CA VAL A 41 2.82 -0.56 -9.10
C VAL A 41 1.52 -0.09 -9.72
N PRO A 42 0.92 -0.87 -10.65
CA PRO A 42 -0.35 -0.50 -11.25
C PRO A 42 -1.40 -0.26 -10.17
N ARG A 43 -2.15 0.83 -10.28
CA ARG A 43 -3.17 1.20 -9.30
C ARG A 43 -4.46 1.64 -9.95
N SER A 44 -5.57 1.30 -9.31
CA SER A 44 -6.91 1.79 -9.65
C SER A 44 -7.57 2.34 -8.38
N GLY A 45 -7.65 3.67 -8.29
CA GLY A 45 -8.07 4.36 -7.06
C GLY A 45 -7.14 4.04 -5.89
N ALA A 46 -7.70 3.43 -4.84
CA ALA A 46 -6.99 3.01 -3.63
C ALA A 46 -6.56 1.53 -3.65
N THR A 47 -6.72 0.83 -4.77
CA THR A 47 -6.31 -0.57 -4.94
C THR A 47 -5.01 -0.64 -5.75
N LEU A 48 -4.02 -1.32 -5.19
CA LEU A 48 -2.74 -1.64 -5.81
C LEU A 48 -2.78 -3.05 -6.39
N ASP A 49 -2.25 -3.25 -7.59
CA ASP A 49 -2.02 -4.58 -8.16
C ASP A 49 -0.60 -5.05 -7.82
N THR A 50 -0.52 -6.00 -6.89
CA THR A 50 0.74 -6.55 -6.37
C THR A 50 1.06 -7.93 -6.95
N SER A 51 0.28 -8.41 -7.93
CA SER A 51 0.41 -9.76 -8.49
C SER A 51 1.76 -10.02 -9.17
N MET A 52 2.40 -8.96 -9.67
CA MET A 52 3.70 -9.02 -10.33
C MET A 52 4.88 -8.74 -9.38
N LEU A 53 4.61 -8.38 -8.12
CA LEU A 53 5.66 -8.14 -7.15
C LEU A 53 6.22 -9.47 -6.63
N PRO A 54 7.55 -9.64 -6.59
CA PRO A 54 8.14 -10.84 -6.03
C PRO A 54 7.80 -10.97 -4.54
N ALA A 55 7.84 -12.19 -4.02
CA ALA A 55 7.69 -12.43 -2.59
C ALA A 55 8.73 -11.63 -1.80
N GLY A 56 8.30 -10.94 -0.76
CA GLY A 56 9.15 -10.02 -0.03
C GLY A 56 8.40 -9.05 0.86
N MET A 57 9.16 -8.21 1.55
CA MET A 57 8.62 -7.12 2.36
C MET A 57 8.66 -5.81 1.56
N TYR A 58 7.58 -5.05 1.65
CA TYR A 58 7.40 -3.75 1.04
C TYR A 58 6.80 -2.79 2.05
N VAL A 59 7.02 -1.50 1.84
CA VAL A 59 6.39 -0.43 2.59
C VAL A 59 5.44 0.29 1.67
N VAL A 60 4.16 0.30 2.02
CA VAL A 60 3.15 1.11 1.34
C VAL A 60 3.10 2.46 2.03
N MET A 61 3.42 3.52 1.30
CA MET A 61 3.34 4.89 1.78
C MET A 61 2.15 5.59 1.13
N ALA A 62 1.24 6.12 1.95
CA ALA A 62 0.11 6.90 1.49
C ALA A 62 0.22 8.34 1.99
N ARG A 63 0.03 9.30 1.09
CA ARG A 63 -0.12 10.71 1.46
C ARG A 63 -1.60 10.99 1.68
N VAL A 64 -1.92 11.41 2.89
CA VAL A 64 -3.28 11.68 3.35
C VAL A 64 -3.30 13.10 3.90
N ASN A 65 -4.04 14.00 3.24
CA ASN A 65 -3.97 15.43 3.52
C ASN A 65 -2.51 15.96 3.47
N ASN A 66 -1.97 16.36 4.62
CA ASN A 66 -0.59 16.83 4.81
C ASN A 66 0.31 15.84 5.59
N ALA A 67 -0.14 14.61 5.83
CA ALA A 67 0.63 13.57 6.52
C ALA A 67 1.02 12.45 5.56
N VAL A 68 2.20 11.88 5.78
CA VAL A 68 2.61 10.62 5.16
C VAL A 68 2.36 9.51 6.18
N MET A 69 1.64 8.49 5.75
CA MET A 69 1.35 7.30 6.55
C MET A 69 2.00 6.11 5.87
N SER A 70 2.46 5.14 6.65
CA SER A 70 3.09 3.94 6.11
C SER A 70 2.61 2.68 6.80
N ALA A 71 2.53 1.59 6.04
CA ALA A 71 2.23 0.26 6.54
C ALA A 71 3.12 -0.76 5.83
N MET A 72 3.56 -1.78 6.55
CA MET A 72 4.30 -2.89 5.96
C MET A 72 3.35 -3.83 5.23
N LEU A 73 3.73 -4.21 4.01
CA LEU A 73 3.09 -5.24 3.21
C LEU A 73 4.07 -6.40 3.06
N MET A 74 3.65 -7.59 3.46
CA MET A 74 4.39 -8.82 3.20
C MET A 74 3.68 -9.57 2.09
N ILE A 75 4.40 -9.85 1.01
CA ILE A 75 3.94 -10.70 -0.08
C ILE A 75 4.59 -12.06 0.12
N CYS A 76 3.77 -13.03 0.52
CA CYS A 76 4.15 -14.44 0.61
C CYS A 76 3.51 -15.14 -0.58
N ASN A 77 4.16 -15.14 -1.73
CA ASN A 77 3.65 -15.93 -2.85
C ASN A 77 3.77 -17.43 -2.48
N PRO A 78 2.74 -18.26 -2.71
CA PRO A 78 2.85 -19.71 -2.62
C PRO A 78 3.67 -20.32 -3.76
#